data_AF-A0A2V4DZE7-F1
#
_entry.id   AF-A0A2V4DZE7-F1
#
_cell.length_a   1.000
_cell.length_b   1.000
_cell.length_c   1.000
_cell.angle_alpha   90.00
_cell.angle_beta   90.00
_cell.angle_gamma   90.00
#
_symmetry.space_group_name_H-M   'P 1'
#
loop_
_entity.id
_entity.type
_entity.pdbx_description
1 polymer ?
#
loop_
_entity_poly.entity_id
_entity_poly.type
_entity_poly.pdbx_seq_one_letter_code
_entity_poly.pdbx_strand_id
1 'polypeptide(L)'
;MFKLISLIIFLIISLLIMFSFLKPKFYIKSYKEDYHSLNLTIYSQSEECGFININDENIIFQYSSRLVGKKGLINIRDAKLYFNKDTFMIKNQKDKIIFSLQCNEEIYNKAVNYFNIKKERVNDAKNKSKRDLFLEN
;
A
#
# COMPACT_ATOMS: atom_id res chain seq x y z
N MET A 1 -19.44 40.23 -27.71
CA MET A 1 -18.51 39.91 -26.60
C MET A 1 -19.03 38.83 -25.65
N PHE A 2 -20.23 38.96 -25.05
CA PHE A 2 -20.77 37.96 -24.09
C PHE A 2 -20.83 36.51 -24.59
N LYS A 3 -21.23 36.28 -25.85
CA LYS A 3 -21.27 34.92 -26.44
C LYS A 3 -19.88 34.26 -26.54
N LEU A 4 -18.85 35.04 -26.84
CA LEU A 4 -17.47 34.55 -26.94
C LEU A 4 -16.91 34.18 -25.55
N ILE A 5 -17.17 35.02 -24.54
CA ILE A 5 -16.77 34.76 -23.16
C ILE A 5 -17.46 33.50 -22.63
N SER A 6 -18.76 33.33 -22.90
CA SER A 6 -19.51 32.13 -22.51
C SER A 6 -18.95 30.86 -23.16
N LEU A 7 -18.53 30.93 -24.43
CA LEU A 7 -17.92 29.80 -25.14
C LEU A 7 -16.58 29.40 -24.52
N ILE A 8 -15.74 30.40 -24.19
CA ILE A 8 -14.43 30.18 -23.55
C ILE A 8 -14.61 29.54 -22.17
N ILE A 9 -15.55 30.03 -21.37
CA ILE A 9 -15.83 29.46 -20.04
C ILE A 9 -16.30 28.01 -20.17
N PHE A 10 -17.18 27.70 -21.12
CA PHE A 10 -17.64 26.33 -21.37
C PHE A 10 -16.49 25.39 -21.78
N LEU A 11 -15.57 25.86 -22.62
CA LEU A 11 -14.37 25.10 -23.03
C LEU A 11 -13.46 24.82 -21.83
N ILE A 12 -13.20 25.82 -20.98
CA ILE A 12 -12.38 25.67 -19.77
C ILE A 12 -13.00 24.64 -18.82
N ILE A 13 -14.31 24.74 -18.56
CA ILE A 13 -15.03 23.80 -17.70
C ILE A 13 -14.96 22.37 -18.27
N SER A 14 -15.19 22.21 -19.58
CA SER A 14 -15.10 20.91 -20.25
C SER A 14 -13.70 20.31 -20.16
N LEU A 15 -12.66 21.14 -20.31
CA LEU A 15 -11.26 20.72 -20.17
C LEU A 15 -10.97 20.24 -18.74
N LEU A 16 -11.38 21.02 -17.73
CA LEU A 16 -11.22 20.68 -16.31
C LEU A 16 -11.93 19.38 -15.95
N ILE A 17 -13.13 19.15 -16.48
CA ILE A 17 -13.87 17.90 -16.31
C ILE A 17 -13.10 16.73 -16.92
N MET A 18 -12.58 16.84 -18.16
CA MET A 18 -11.77 15.78 -18.77
C MET A 18 -10.50 15.46 -17.96
N PHE A 19 -9.81 16.46 -17.41
CA PHE A 19 -8.64 16.25 -16.55
C PHE A 19 -8.98 15.55 -15.23
N SER A 20 -10.18 15.74 -14.69
CA SER A 20 -10.60 15.10 -13.44
C SER A 20 -10.75 13.57 -13.56
N PHE A 21 -11.13 13.06 -14.74
CA PHE A 21 -11.28 11.63 -15.01
C PHE A 21 -9.96 10.92 -15.38
N LEU A 22 -8.89 11.68 -15.64
CA LEU A 22 -7.60 11.14 -16.07
C LEU A 22 -6.71 10.65 -14.92
N LYS A 23 -7.11 10.82 -13.65
CA LYS A 23 -6.30 10.34 -12.52
C LYS A 23 -6.25 8.80 -12.53
N PRO A 24 -5.06 8.19 -12.56
CA PRO A 24 -4.94 6.75 -12.51
C PRO A 24 -5.53 6.22 -11.19
N LYS A 25 -6.37 5.19 -11.30
CA LYS A 25 -6.89 4.45 -10.15
C LYS A 25 -5.98 3.26 -9.89
N PHE A 26 -5.36 3.24 -8.72
CA PHE A 26 -4.48 2.17 -8.28
C PHE A 26 -5.23 1.20 -7.38
N TYR A 27 -5.04 -0.10 -7.60
CA TYR A 27 -5.68 -1.15 -6.81
C TYR A 27 -4.81 -2.40 -6.76
N ILE A 28 -4.96 -3.19 -5.70
CA ILE A 28 -4.28 -4.47 -5.54
C ILE A 28 -5.18 -5.55 -6.14
N LYS A 29 -4.64 -6.33 -7.09
CA LYS A 29 -5.44 -7.32 -7.85
C LYS A 29 -5.03 -8.77 -7.62
N SER A 30 -3.76 -9.02 -7.28
CA SER A 30 -3.23 -10.37 -7.16
C SER A 30 -2.14 -10.42 -6.09
N TYR A 31 -1.78 -11.64 -5.70
CA TYR A 31 -0.68 -11.91 -4.81
C TYR A 31 0.11 -13.14 -5.27
N LYS A 32 1.38 -13.18 -4.88
CA LYS A 32 2.26 -14.34 -5.03
C LYS A 32 3.04 -14.52 -3.73
N GLU A 33 2.98 -15.71 -3.16
CA GLU A 33 3.72 -16.08 -1.97
C GLU A 33 4.92 -16.96 -2.36
N ASP A 34 6.06 -16.69 -1.76
CA ASP A 34 7.21 -17.58 -1.72
C ASP A 34 7.63 -17.83 -0.26
N TYR A 35 8.69 -18.61 -0.07
CA TYR A 35 9.16 -19.00 1.26
C TYR A 35 9.51 -17.82 2.18
N HIS A 36 9.97 -16.70 1.61
CA HIS A 36 10.53 -15.58 2.36
C HIS A 36 9.69 -14.31 2.28
N SER A 37 8.77 -14.23 1.33
CA SER A 37 7.95 -13.05 1.13
C SER A 37 6.57 -13.32 0.54
N LEU A 38 5.66 -12.39 0.84
CA LEU A 38 4.39 -12.24 0.15
C LEU A 38 4.42 -10.97 -0.69
N ASN A 39 4.27 -11.11 -1.99
CA ASN A 39 4.15 -10.01 -2.95
C ASN A 39 2.68 -9.78 -3.31
N LEU A 40 2.20 -8.55 -3.14
CA LEU A 40 0.90 -8.09 -3.63
C LEU A 40 1.12 -7.18 -4.84
N THR A 41 0.48 -7.46 -5.96
CA THR A 41 0.69 -6.71 -7.20
C THR A 41 -0.32 -5.58 -7.35
N ILE A 42 0.18 -4.38 -7.64
CA ILE A 42 -0.60 -3.14 -7.82
C ILE A 42 -0.82 -2.89 -9.31
N TYR A 43 -2.06 -2.63 -9.68
CA TYR A 43 -2.48 -2.34 -11.04
C TYR A 43 -3.02 -0.92 -11.19
N SER A 44 -2.88 -0.36 -12.39
CA SER A 44 -3.56 0.84 -12.85
C SER A 44 -4.05 0.59 -14.27
N GLN A 45 -5.34 0.85 -14.54
CA GLN A 45 -5.93 0.66 -15.89
C GLN A 45 -5.64 -0.74 -16.50
N SER A 46 -5.68 -1.79 -15.67
CA SER A 46 -5.37 -3.18 -16.05
C SER A 46 -3.90 -3.52 -16.33
N GLU A 47 -2.97 -2.57 -16.19
CA GLU A 47 -1.53 -2.81 -16.28
C GLU A 47 -0.91 -2.91 -14.89
N GLU A 48 0.01 -3.87 -14.72
CA GLU A 48 0.83 -3.96 -13.53
C GLU A 48 1.76 -2.75 -13.45
N CYS A 49 1.79 -2.09 -12.28
CA CYS A 49 2.48 -0.81 -12.11
C CYS A 49 3.19 -0.67 -10.77
N GLY A 50 3.26 -1.74 -9.98
CA GLY A 50 3.88 -1.72 -8.66
C GLY A 50 3.61 -2.96 -7.83
N PHE A 51 4.12 -2.94 -6.60
CA PHE A 51 4.00 -4.04 -5.66
C PHE A 51 3.98 -3.57 -4.20
N ILE A 52 3.58 -4.49 -3.33
CA ILE A 52 3.80 -4.48 -1.88
C ILE A 52 4.46 -5.81 -1.53
N ASN A 53 5.70 -5.78 -1.05
CA ASN A 53 6.42 -6.94 -0.56
C ASN A 53 6.41 -6.95 0.96
N ILE A 54 5.89 -8.02 1.56
CA ILE A 54 5.95 -8.29 3.00
C ILE A 54 6.95 -9.42 3.18
N ASN A 55 8.12 -9.15 3.76
CA ASN A 55 9.16 -10.16 4.02
C ASN A 55 9.35 -10.40 5.53
N ASP A 56 10.48 -10.95 5.96
CA ASP A 56 10.71 -11.24 7.37
C ASP A 56 10.92 -9.98 8.24
N GLU A 57 11.35 -8.87 7.66
CA GLU A 57 11.75 -7.68 8.42
C GLU A 57 10.91 -6.45 8.09
N ASN A 58 10.51 -6.30 6.82
CA ASN A 58 10.01 -5.06 6.28
C ASN A 58 8.78 -5.28 5.41
N ILE A 59 7.96 -4.23 5.33
CA ILE A 59 7.00 -4.03 4.25
C ILE A 59 7.56 -2.96 3.33
N ILE A 60 7.78 -3.32 2.08
CA ILE A 60 8.27 -2.45 1.01
C ILE A 60 7.13 -2.25 0.02
N PHE A 61 6.82 -1.02 -0.35
CA PHE A 61 5.80 -0.76 -1.36
C PHE A 61 6.32 0.25 -2.37
N GLN A 62 6.01 0.02 -3.64
CA GLN A 62 6.31 0.95 -4.72
C GLN A 62 5.27 0.80 -5.82
N TYR A 63 4.74 1.91 -6.31
CA TYR A 63 3.96 1.93 -7.55
C TYR A 63 4.15 3.26 -8.28
N SER A 64 3.97 3.23 -9.60
CA SER A 64 4.05 4.42 -10.44
C SER A 64 3.19 4.27 -11.68
N SER A 65 2.42 5.29 -12.03
CA SER A 65 1.81 5.43 -13.35
C SER A 65 1.90 6.88 -13.80
N ARG A 66 2.55 7.09 -14.95
CA ARG A 66 2.78 8.41 -15.58
C ARG A 66 3.32 9.46 -14.60
N LEU A 67 2.44 10.29 -14.04
CA LEU A 67 2.77 11.46 -13.21
C LEU A 67 2.59 11.22 -11.71
N VAL A 68 2.08 10.04 -11.30
CA VAL A 68 1.75 9.74 -9.90
C VAL A 68 2.42 8.44 -9.49
N GLY A 69 3.11 8.46 -8.36
CA GLY A 69 3.71 7.28 -7.78
C GLY A 69 4.01 7.46 -6.31
N LYS A 70 4.29 6.35 -5.64
CA LYS A 70 4.67 6.33 -4.23
C LYS A 70 5.62 5.18 -4.00
N LYS A 71 6.61 5.40 -3.15
CA LYS A 71 7.48 4.36 -2.61
C LYS A 71 7.59 4.52 -1.10
N GLY A 72 7.88 3.44 -0.40
CA GLY A 72 8.13 3.47 1.02
C GLY A 72 8.58 2.12 1.56
N LEU A 73 9.15 2.18 2.75
CA LEU A 73 9.62 1.05 3.52
C LEU A 73 9.22 1.28 4.98
N ILE A 74 8.71 0.25 5.63
CA ILE A 74 8.41 0.26 7.06
C ILE A 74 8.81 -1.09 7.66
N ASN A 75 9.41 -1.08 8.84
CA ASN A 75 9.68 -2.30 9.57
C ASN A 75 8.37 -2.97 10.00
N ILE A 76 8.28 -4.30 9.91
CA ILE A 76 7.07 -5.07 10.28
C ILE A 76 6.65 -4.84 11.73
N ARG A 77 7.62 -4.60 12.63
CA ARG A 77 7.37 -4.29 14.04
C ARG A 77 6.51 -3.04 14.19
N ASP A 78 6.84 -2.01 13.42
CA ASP A 78 6.22 -0.68 13.49
C ASP A 78 4.99 -0.56 12.60
N ALA A 79 4.73 -1.55 11.74
CA ALA A 79 3.60 -1.56 10.83
C ALA A 79 2.34 -2.13 11.49
N LYS A 80 1.18 -1.69 11.02
CA LYS A 80 -0.12 -2.32 11.25
C LYS A 80 -0.89 -2.35 9.93
N LEU A 81 -1.48 -3.50 9.59
CA LEU A 81 -2.36 -3.65 8.43
C LEU A 81 -3.81 -3.43 8.86
N TYR A 82 -4.57 -2.70 8.04
CA TYR A 82 -5.97 -2.41 8.28
C TYR A 82 -6.76 -2.54 6.98
N PHE A 83 -8.04 -2.88 7.11
CA PHE A 83 -8.99 -2.94 6.01
C PHE A 83 -10.28 -2.22 6.39
N ASN A 84 -10.78 -1.38 5.49
CA ASN A 84 -12.06 -0.70 5.65
C ASN A 84 -12.61 -0.33 4.27
N LYS A 85 -13.89 -0.66 4.00
CA LYS A 85 -14.58 -0.31 2.74
C LYS A 85 -13.70 -0.58 1.51
N ASP A 86 -13.28 -1.83 1.32
CA ASP A 86 -12.46 -2.28 0.19
C ASP A 86 -11.11 -1.56 0.04
N THR A 87 -10.58 -1.02 1.14
CA THR A 87 -9.32 -0.28 1.15
C THR A 87 -8.32 -0.94 2.08
N PHE A 88 -7.22 -1.44 1.49
CA PHE A 88 -6.04 -1.91 2.19
C PHE A 88 -5.20 -0.73 2.66
N MET A 89 -4.86 -0.71 3.95
CA MET A 89 -4.08 0.37 4.56
C MET A 89 -2.90 -0.17 5.35
N ILE A 90 -1.76 0.50 5.22
CA ILE A 90 -0.61 0.32 6.12
C ILE A 90 -0.52 1.57 7.00
N LYS A 91 -0.51 1.35 8.31
CA LYS A 91 -0.27 2.39 9.32
C LYS A 91 1.05 2.15 10.02
N ASN A 92 1.67 3.22 10.50
CA ASN A 92 2.82 3.12 11.41
C ASN A 92 2.38 3.01 12.88
N GLN A 93 3.34 2.87 13.79
CA GLN A 93 3.11 2.80 15.24
C GLN A 93 2.37 4.00 15.85
N LYS A 94 2.37 5.16 15.18
CA LYS A 94 1.62 6.37 15.58
C LYS A 94 0.23 6.44 14.93
N ASP A 95 -0.25 5.32 14.38
CA ASP A 95 -1.51 5.18 13.64
C ASP A 95 -1.65 6.09 12.40
N LYS A 96 -0.54 6.66 11.91
CA LYS A 96 -0.52 7.43 10.67
C LYS A 96 -0.62 6.50 9.47
N ILE A 97 -1.57 6.75 8.57
CA ILE A 97 -1.69 6.03 7.29
C ILE A 97 -0.52 6.42 6.39
N ILE A 98 0.31 5.43 6.04
CA ILE A 98 1.46 5.60 5.16
C ILE A 98 1.22 5.02 3.76
N PHE A 99 0.27 4.13 3.62
CA PHE A 99 -0.15 3.55 2.34
C PHE A 99 -1.64 3.22 2.39
N SER A 100 -2.34 3.43 1.28
CA SER A 100 -3.77 3.14 1.15
C SER A 100 -4.08 2.90 -0.32
N LEU A 101 -4.64 1.73 -0.66
CA LEU A 101 -5.14 1.42 -2.00
C LEU A 101 -6.38 0.54 -1.93
N GLN A 102 -7.17 0.54 -3.00
CA GLN A 102 -8.28 -0.40 -3.13
C GLN A 102 -7.77 -1.84 -3.17
N CYS A 103 -8.49 -2.75 -2.54
CA CYS A 103 -8.12 -4.15 -2.42
C CYS A 103 -9.36 -5.00 -2.14
N ASN A 104 -9.40 -6.21 -2.67
CA ASN A 104 -10.41 -7.20 -2.30
C ASN A 104 -10.09 -7.78 -0.91
N GLU A 105 -11.13 -8.05 -0.12
CA GLU A 105 -11.03 -8.64 1.21
C GLU A 105 -10.25 -9.97 1.25
N GLU A 106 -10.36 -10.84 0.25
CA GLU A 106 -9.61 -12.10 0.17
C GLU A 106 -8.09 -11.86 0.16
N ILE A 107 -7.64 -10.91 -0.66
CA ILE A 107 -6.22 -10.55 -0.77
C ILE A 107 -5.75 -9.90 0.53
N TYR A 108 -6.57 -9.05 1.14
CA TYR A 108 -6.28 -8.49 2.46
C TYR A 108 -6.13 -9.58 3.51
N ASN A 109 -7.05 -10.55 3.56
CA ASN A 109 -7.02 -11.65 4.52
C ASN A 109 -5.75 -12.50 4.37
N LYS A 110 -5.31 -12.74 3.13
CA LYS A 110 -4.03 -13.41 2.88
C LYS A 110 -2.85 -12.57 3.40
N ALA A 111 -2.84 -11.28 3.12
CA ALA A 111 -1.78 -10.36 3.54
C ALA A 111 -1.68 -10.21 5.05
N VAL A 112 -2.81 -10.05 5.76
CA VAL A 112 -2.82 -9.89 7.22
C VAL A 112 -2.40 -11.18 7.93
N ASN A 113 -2.82 -12.34 7.44
CA ASN A 113 -2.40 -13.63 7.99
C ASN A 113 -0.88 -13.82 7.87
N TYR A 114 -0.31 -13.58 6.68
CA TYR A 114 1.13 -13.66 6.47
C TYR A 114 1.89 -12.66 7.35
N PHE A 115 1.42 -11.41 7.39
CA PHE A 115 2.01 -10.35 8.20
C PHE A 115 2.04 -10.68 9.70
N ASN A 116 0.95 -11.20 10.25
CA ASN A 116 0.87 -11.55 11.68
C ASN A 116 1.88 -12.65 12.03
N ILE A 117 1.98 -13.72 11.21
CA ILE A 117 2.94 -14.80 11.40
C ILE A 117 4.38 -14.27 11.43
N LYS A 118 4.74 -13.38 10.50
CA LYS A 118 6.08 -12.78 10.46
C LYS A 118 6.33 -11.86 11.66
N LYS A 119 5.34 -11.05 12.02
CA LYS A 119 5.45 -10.13 13.16
C LYS A 119 5.66 -10.85 14.49
N GLU A 120 4.95 -11.96 14.72
CA GLU A 120 5.13 -12.81 15.90
C GLU A 120 6.56 -13.36 16.00
N ARG A 121 7.06 -13.99 14.93
CA ARG A 121 8.43 -14.53 14.89
C ARG A 121 9.50 -13.49 15.22
N VAL A 122 9.32 -12.28 14.69
CA VAL A 122 10.24 -11.16 14.91
C VAL A 122 10.22 -10.68 16.36
N ASN A 123 9.06 -10.73 17.03
CA ASN A 123 8.93 -10.38 18.44
C ASN A 123 9.53 -11.46 19.34
N ASP A 124 9.33 -12.74 19.01
CA ASP A 124 9.87 -13.87 19.76
C ASP A 124 11.40 -13.92 19.73
N ALA A 125 12.00 -13.71 18.56
CA ALA A 125 13.46 -13.65 18.41
C ALA A 125 14.08 -12.55 19.28
N LYS A 126 13.42 -11.39 19.41
CA LYS A 126 13.87 -10.30 20.27
C LYS A 126 13.79 -10.66 21.75
N ASN A 127 12.71 -11.33 22.16
CA ASN A 127 12.53 -11.74 23.55
C ASN A 127 13.55 -12.81 23.95
N LYS A 128 13.88 -13.73 23.04
CA LYS A 128 14.94 -14.73 23.25
C LYS A 128 16.31 -14.06 23.40
N SER A 129 16.69 -13.19 22.46
CA SER A 129 17.95 -12.43 22.54
C SER A 129 18.08 -11.61 23.84
N LYS A 130 16.99 -11.01 24.33
CA LYS A 130 17.00 -10.33 25.64
C LYS A 130 17.27 -11.29 26.78
N ARG A 131 16.63 -12.46 26.81
CA ARG A 131 16.83 -13.46 27.89
C ARG A 131 18.25 -13.99 27.91
N ASP A 132 18.83 -14.25 26.74
CA ASP A 132 20.20 -14.75 26.63
C ASP A 132 21.20 -13.72 27.20
N LEU A 133 21.03 -12.42 26.92
CA LEU A 133 21.82 -11.33 27.51
C LEU A 133 21.65 -11.16 29.03
N PHE A 134 20.52 -11.58 29.60
CA PHE A 134 20.30 -11.56 31.06
C PHE A 134 20.94 -12.75 31.78
N LEU A 135 21.25 -13.84 31.06
CA LEU A 135 21.86 -15.03 31.64
C LEU A 135 23.39 -15.04 31.54
N GLU A 136 23.96 -14.14 30.73
CA GLU A 136 25.41 -13.95 30.57
C GLU A 136 26.01 -12.85 31.49
N ASN A 137 25.19 -12.20 32.33
CA ASN A 137 25.61 -11.28 33.39
C ASN A 137 25.33 -11.87 34.78
#